data_AF-A0A2S7Y0R2-F1
#
_entry.id   AF-A0A2S7Y0R2-F1
#
_cell.length_a   1.000
_cell.length_b   1.000
_cell.length_c   1.000
_cell.angle_alpha   90.00
_cell.angle_beta   90.00
_cell.angle_gamma   90.00
#
_symmetry.space_group_name_H-M   'P 1'
#
loop_
_entity.id
_entity.type
_entity.pdbx_description
1 polymer ?
#
loop_
_entity_poly.entity_id
_entity_poly.type
_entity_poly.pdbx_seq_one_letter_code
_entity_poly.pdbx_strand_id
1 'polypeptide(L)'
;MLNLLLKYISDDAFFTRDLSLLPNNPKVIAAKLFEFTEWVYKARFSPEKTLDQAVKVYQDSLQWYESFFAYTSSCTAETPLILFGHTCYQFGIMCLLTPFVLEPAEIALDGTLPMAICKQAAGSVGDLIQHHSRLYNDGQLLDFMPFFKTAALAFLQVCNAKIAM
;
A
#
# COMPACT_ATOMS: atom_id res chain seq x y z
N MET A 1 22.18 0.39 -4.95
CA MET A 1 21.21 1.19 -5.74
C MET A 1 20.20 1.90 -4.83
N LEU A 2 19.55 1.21 -3.88
CA LEU A 2 18.68 1.83 -2.85
C LEU A 2 19.41 2.85 -1.96
N ASN A 3 20.63 2.53 -1.50
CA ASN A 3 21.47 3.45 -0.72
C ASN A 3 21.95 4.68 -1.52
N LEU A 4 21.99 4.61 -2.86
CA LEU A 4 22.35 5.75 -3.70
C LEU A 4 21.16 6.69 -3.91
N LEU A 5 19.95 6.15 -4.04
CA LEU A 5 18.71 6.93 -4.04
C LEU A 5 18.48 7.63 -2.70
N LEU A 6 18.66 6.93 -1.58
CA LEU A 6 18.57 7.54 -0.24
C LEU A 6 19.61 8.64 -0.03
N LYS A 7 20.86 8.43 -0.50
CA LYS A 7 21.92 9.44 -0.37
C LYS A 7 21.69 10.66 -1.26
N TYR A 8 21.20 10.45 -2.48
CA TYR A 8 20.83 11.54 -3.40
C TYR A 8 19.61 12.35 -2.89
N ILE A 9 18.66 11.70 -2.22
CA ILE A 9 17.53 12.37 -1.55
C ILE A 9 17.99 13.11 -0.28
N SER A 10 19.05 12.64 0.38
CA SER A 10 19.58 13.21 1.62
C SER A 10 20.41 14.48 1.43
N ASP A 11 21.03 14.68 0.27
CA ASP A 11 21.93 15.83 0.01
C ASP A 11 21.20 17.08 -0.52
N ASP A 12 19.92 16.96 -0.89
CA ASP A 12 19.12 18.12 -1.25
C ASP A 12 18.66 18.87 -0.01
N ALA A 13 18.33 20.16 -0.17
CA ALA A 13 17.67 21.03 0.81
C ALA A 13 16.27 20.54 1.31
N PHE A 14 16.02 19.24 1.19
CA PHE A 14 14.86 18.42 1.52
C PHE A 14 14.71 18.16 3.02
N PHE A 15 15.82 17.86 3.72
CA PHE A 15 15.82 17.67 5.19
C PHE A 15 15.94 18.98 5.97
N THR A 16 16.30 20.09 5.31
CA THR A 16 16.51 21.40 5.94
C THR A 16 15.29 22.31 5.89
N ARG A 17 14.26 21.98 5.09
CA ARG A 17 12.96 22.66 5.15
C ARG A 17 11.96 21.77 5.88
N ASP A 18 11.21 22.37 6.80
CA ASP A 18 10.06 21.71 7.41
C ASP A 18 8.93 21.58 6.38
N LEU A 19 9.01 20.51 5.57
CA LEU A 19 8.05 20.21 4.51
C LEU A 19 6.68 19.78 5.06
N SER A 20 6.56 19.58 6.38
CA SER A 20 5.28 19.30 7.05
C SER A 20 4.30 20.49 6.97
N LEU A 21 4.82 21.70 6.70
CA LEU A 21 4.04 22.94 6.63
C LEU A 21 3.27 23.13 5.32
N LEU A 22 3.50 22.31 4.30
CA LEU A 22 2.76 22.35 3.03
C LEU A 22 1.98 21.06 2.85
N PRO A 23 0.63 21.10 2.88
CA PRO A 23 -0.18 19.92 2.61
C PRO A 23 0.02 19.44 1.17
N ASN A 24 -0.06 18.13 0.95
CA ASN A 24 0.01 17.50 -0.37
C ASN A 24 1.31 17.73 -1.15
N ASN A 25 2.44 17.93 -0.46
CA ASN A 25 3.73 18.04 -1.12
C ASN A 25 4.09 16.69 -1.78
N PRO A 26 4.27 16.61 -3.12
CA PRO A 26 4.56 15.35 -3.81
C PRO A 26 5.81 14.63 -3.28
N LYS A 27 6.79 15.41 -2.81
CA LYS A 27 8.03 14.90 -2.22
C LYS A 27 7.78 14.20 -0.88
N VAL A 28 6.92 14.77 -0.03
CA VAL A 28 6.55 14.18 1.27
C VAL A 28 5.70 12.94 1.06
N ILE A 29 4.75 12.99 0.11
CA ILE A 29 3.94 11.83 -0.27
C ILE A 29 4.84 10.68 -0.75
N ALA A 30 5.77 10.97 -1.66
CA ALA A 30 6.72 9.96 -2.14
C ALA A 30 7.57 9.38 -1.01
N ALA A 31 8.13 10.20 -0.14
CA ALA A 31 8.95 9.74 0.99
C ALA A 31 8.17 8.83 1.95
N LYS A 32 6.95 9.23 2.32
CA LYS A 32 6.06 8.40 3.14
C LYS A 32 5.76 7.07 2.46
N LEU A 33 5.45 7.07 1.16
CA LEU A 33 5.19 5.83 0.41
C LEU A 33 6.43 4.93 0.38
N PHE A 34 7.63 5.49 0.20
CA PHE A 34 8.87 4.72 0.24
C PHE A 34 9.07 4.04 1.59
N GLU A 35 8.89 4.76 2.71
CA GLU A 35 8.96 4.21 4.07
C GLU A 35 8.03 3.01 4.24
N PHE A 36 6.75 3.15 3.86
CA PHE A 36 5.78 2.05 3.91
C PHE A 36 6.21 0.86 3.05
N THR A 37 6.61 1.09 1.79
CA THR A 37 7.04 0.01 0.89
C THR A 37 8.28 -0.71 1.39
N GLU A 38 9.18 -0.02 2.08
CA GLU A 38 10.37 -0.62 2.69
C GLU A 38 9.98 -1.55 3.85
N TRP A 39 9.03 -1.15 4.70
CA TRP A 39 8.52 -2.02 5.77
C TRP A 39 7.89 -3.30 5.21
N VAL A 40 7.02 -3.17 4.20
CA VAL A 40 6.39 -4.31 3.52
C VAL A 40 7.45 -5.22 2.90
N TYR A 41 8.44 -4.65 2.21
CA TYR A 41 9.51 -5.42 1.59
C TYR A 41 10.32 -6.21 2.63
N LYS A 42 10.77 -5.54 3.70
CA LYS A 42 11.55 -6.18 4.77
C LYS A 42 10.79 -7.31 5.43
N ALA A 43 9.51 -7.11 5.74
CA ALA A 43 8.67 -8.13 6.34
C ALA A 43 8.46 -9.34 5.41
N ARG A 44 8.16 -9.08 4.12
CA ARG A 44 7.86 -10.12 3.15
C ARG A 44 9.06 -11.01 2.80
N PHE A 45 10.25 -10.41 2.73
CA PHE A 45 11.47 -11.08 2.30
C PHE A 45 12.42 -11.42 3.46
N SER A 46 11.96 -11.29 4.71
CA SER A 46 12.70 -11.77 5.87
C SER A 46 12.87 -13.30 5.82
N PRO A 47 14.07 -13.84 6.08
CA PRO A 47 14.28 -15.28 6.22
C PRO A 47 13.45 -15.90 7.35
N GLU A 48 13.16 -15.11 8.38
CA GLU A 48 12.41 -15.52 9.58
C GLU A 48 10.98 -14.98 9.57
N LYS A 49 10.40 -14.72 8.38
CA LYS A 49 9.05 -14.16 8.28
C LYS A 49 8.03 -15.06 9.00
N THR A 50 7.29 -14.48 9.94
CA THR A 50 6.14 -15.13 10.58
C THR A 50 4.86 -14.36 10.31
N LEU A 51 3.72 -15.04 10.48
CA LEU A 51 2.42 -14.38 10.37
C LEU A 51 2.30 -13.23 11.37
N ASP A 52 2.69 -13.44 12.63
CA ASP A 52 2.60 -12.42 13.67
C ASP A 52 3.48 -11.19 13.37
N GLN A 53 4.67 -11.38 12.79
CA GLN A 53 5.50 -10.28 12.33
C GLN A 53 4.82 -9.49 11.20
N ALA A 54 4.21 -10.19 10.24
CA ALA A 54 3.48 -9.55 9.16
C ALA A 54 2.23 -8.80 9.67
N VAL A 55 1.51 -9.37 10.64
CA VAL A 55 0.36 -8.72 11.29
C VAL A 55 0.80 -7.48 12.08
N LYS A 56 1.93 -7.54 12.78
CA LYS A 56 2.49 -6.37 13.45
C LYS A 56 2.78 -5.24 12.46
N VAL A 57 3.43 -5.56 11.32
CA VAL A 57 3.68 -4.56 10.27
C VAL A 57 2.38 -4.02 9.67
N TYR A 58 1.36 -4.86 9.51
CA TYR A 58 0.02 -4.40 9.11
C TYR A 58 -0.56 -3.40 10.12
N GLN A 59 -0.52 -3.70 11.42
CA GLN A 59 -1.00 -2.82 12.48
C GLN A 59 -0.23 -1.49 12.51
N ASP A 60 1.10 -1.53 12.48
CA ASP A 60 1.94 -0.33 12.42
C ASP A 60 1.62 0.51 11.17
N SER A 61 1.33 -0.16 10.05
CA SER A 61 0.96 0.52 8.80
C SER A 61 -0.44 1.14 8.83
N LEU A 62 -1.37 0.68 9.68
CA LEU A 62 -2.68 1.33 9.84
C LEU A 62 -2.51 2.72 10.45
N GLN A 63 -1.71 2.83 11.50
CA GLN A 63 -1.41 4.13 12.11
C GLN A 63 -0.69 5.07 11.12
N TRP A 64 0.25 4.52 10.34
CA TRP A 64 0.88 5.27 9.26
C TRP A 64 -0.15 5.74 8.21
N TYR A 65 -1.11 4.89 7.85
CA TYR A 65 -2.12 5.20 6.84
C TYR A 65 -3.10 6.27 7.32
N GLU A 66 -3.48 6.25 8.60
CA GLU A 66 -4.25 7.33 9.23
C GLU A 66 -3.48 8.66 9.18
N SER A 67 -2.18 8.66 9.48
CA SER A 67 -1.33 9.85 9.35
C SER A 67 -1.24 10.33 7.89
N PHE A 68 -1.12 9.40 6.93
CA PHE A 68 -1.11 9.72 5.51
C PHE A 68 -2.43 10.34 5.05
N PHE A 69 -3.56 9.78 5.50
CA PHE A 69 -4.89 10.31 5.22
C PHE A 69 -5.07 11.71 5.82
N ALA A 70 -4.69 11.91 7.08
CA ALA A 70 -4.74 13.22 7.72
C ALA A 70 -3.93 14.27 6.94
N TYR A 71 -2.71 13.92 6.50
CA TYR A 71 -1.85 14.80 5.72
C TYR A 71 -2.47 15.19 4.35
N THR A 72 -3.14 14.25 3.70
CA THR A 72 -3.72 14.44 2.36
C THR A 72 -5.14 15.01 2.36
N SER A 73 -5.88 14.86 3.47
CA SER A 73 -7.28 15.29 3.63
C SER A 73 -7.49 16.80 3.53
N SER A 74 -6.44 17.59 3.73
CA SER A 74 -6.47 19.05 3.58
C SER A 74 -6.50 19.53 2.11
N CYS A 75 -6.40 18.61 1.15
CA CYS A 75 -6.60 18.93 -0.26
C CYS A 75 -8.09 19.16 -0.57
N THR A 76 -8.41 20.25 -1.26
CA THR A 76 -9.78 20.53 -1.72
C THR A 76 -10.21 19.65 -2.91
N ALA A 77 -9.26 18.94 -3.53
CA ALA A 77 -9.51 17.98 -4.60
C ALA A 77 -8.57 16.78 -4.47
N GLU A 78 -9.09 15.57 -4.70
CA GLU A 78 -8.27 14.38 -4.80
C GLU A 78 -7.37 14.46 -6.03
N THR A 79 -6.06 14.23 -5.84
CA THR A 79 -5.08 14.25 -6.94
C THR A 79 -4.73 12.83 -7.37
N PRO A 80 -4.23 12.61 -8.61
CA PRO A 80 -3.80 11.27 -9.05
C PRO A 80 -2.75 10.66 -8.12
N LEU A 81 -1.88 11.49 -7.53
CA LEU A 81 -0.84 11.07 -6.61
C LEU A 81 -1.40 10.58 -5.27
N ILE A 82 -2.45 11.23 -4.74
CA ILE A 82 -3.10 10.81 -3.50
C ILE A 82 -3.82 9.47 -3.73
N LEU A 83 -4.57 9.33 -4.83
CA LEU A 83 -5.22 8.08 -5.22
C LEU A 83 -4.20 6.95 -5.45
N PHE A 84 -3.06 7.27 -6.05
CA PHE A 84 -1.94 6.34 -6.16
C PHE A 84 -1.42 5.92 -4.79
N GLY A 85 -1.25 6.85 -3.85
CA GLY A 85 -0.82 6.53 -2.49
C GLY A 85 -1.76 5.57 -1.77
N HIS A 86 -3.07 5.81 -1.86
CA HIS A 86 -4.09 4.88 -1.35
C HIS A 86 -4.02 3.52 -2.04
N THR A 87 -3.87 3.49 -3.36
CA THR A 87 -3.77 2.24 -4.12
C THR A 87 -2.52 1.44 -3.73
N CYS A 88 -1.38 2.12 -3.56
CA CYS A 88 -0.12 1.52 -3.10
C CYS A 88 -0.24 0.95 -1.70
N TYR A 89 -0.92 1.64 -0.79
CA TYR A 89 -1.17 1.12 0.56
C TYR A 89 -1.92 -0.21 0.51
N GLN A 90 -3.08 -0.23 -0.17
CA GLN A 90 -3.91 -1.44 -0.28
C GLN A 90 -3.14 -2.59 -0.94
N PHE A 91 -2.41 -2.30 -2.01
CA PHE A 91 -1.58 -3.30 -2.69
C PHE A 91 -0.41 -3.80 -1.82
N GLY A 92 0.18 -2.93 -1.01
CA GLY A 92 1.23 -3.29 -0.05
C GLY A 92 0.72 -4.26 1.02
N ILE A 93 -0.50 -4.03 1.55
CA ILE A 93 -1.13 -4.96 2.50
C ILE A 93 -1.35 -6.33 1.87
N MET A 94 -1.85 -6.36 0.63
CA MET A 94 -1.95 -7.62 -0.11
C MET A 94 -0.58 -8.31 -0.23
N CYS A 95 0.46 -7.57 -0.62
CA CYS A 95 1.81 -8.10 -0.75
C CYS A 95 2.34 -8.71 0.56
N LEU A 96 2.09 -8.04 1.68
CA LEU A 96 2.52 -8.45 3.01
C LEU A 96 1.88 -9.78 3.44
N LEU A 97 0.58 -9.92 3.22
CA LEU A 97 -0.22 -11.01 3.80
C LEU A 97 -0.52 -12.17 2.85
N THR A 98 -0.39 -11.99 1.53
CA THR A 98 -0.64 -13.04 0.53
C THR A 98 0.11 -14.35 0.79
N PRO A 99 1.39 -14.38 1.21
CA PRO A 99 2.08 -15.64 1.51
C PRO A 99 1.30 -16.53 2.49
N PHE A 100 0.71 -15.94 3.53
CA PHE A 100 -0.04 -16.63 4.58
C PHE A 100 -1.49 -16.96 4.17
N VAL A 101 -1.96 -16.42 3.04
CA VAL A 101 -3.24 -16.83 2.43
C VAL A 101 -3.06 -18.05 1.53
N LEU A 102 -1.89 -18.16 0.89
CA LEU A 102 -1.61 -19.25 -0.06
C LEU A 102 -1.22 -20.55 0.67
N GLU A 103 -0.52 -20.45 1.79
CA GLU A 103 -0.17 -21.58 2.68
C GLU A 103 -1.37 -22.04 3.56
N PRO A 104 -1.36 -23.27 4.13
CA PRO A 104 -2.44 -23.77 4.99
C PRO A 104 -2.63 -22.86 6.20
N ALA A 105 -3.84 -22.30 6.35
CA ALA A 105 -4.08 -21.10 7.14
C ALA A 105 -3.78 -21.26 8.64
N GLU A 106 -2.93 -20.39 9.15
CA GLU A 106 -2.87 -20.04 10.58
C GLU A 106 -3.68 -18.76 10.80
N ILE A 107 -4.51 -18.74 11.85
CA ILE A 107 -5.06 -17.49 12.38
C ILE A 107 -3.95 -16.86 13.22
N ALA A 108 -3.71 -15.56 13.07
CA ALA A 108 -2.72 -14.88 13.88
C ALA A 108 -3.09 -14.90 15.37
N LEU A 109 -2.11 -14.69 16.26
CA LEU A 109 -2.36 -14.73 17.71
C LEU A 109 -3.41 -13.71 18.18
N ASP A 110 -3.57 -12.59 17.47
CA ASP A 110 -4.56 -11.54 17.74
C ASP A 110 -5.94 -11.82 17.12
N GLY A 111 -6.12 -12.98 16.47
CA GLY A 111 -7.34 -13.34 15.75
C GLY A 111 -7.42 -12.79 14.32
N THR A 112 -6.39 -12.09 13.84
CA THR A 112 -6.34 -11.56 12.49
C THR A 112 -6.36 -12.70 11.46
N LEU A 113 -7.24 -12.58 10.47
CA LEU A 113 -7.35 -13.50 9.35
C LEU A 113 -6.79 -12.86 8.06
N PRO A 114 -5.59 -13.28 7.59
CA PRO A 114 -4.95 -12.72 6.40
C PRO A 114 -5.85 -12.71 5.16
N MET A 115 -6.65 -13.76 4.97
CA MET A 115 -7.55 -13.88 3.82
C MET A 115 -8.62 -12.79 3.82
N ALA A 116 -9.20 -12.46 4.98
CA ALA A 116 -10.22 -11.42 5.07
C ALA A 116 -9.63 -10.04 4.73
N ILE A 117 -8.47 -9.72 5.30
CA ILE A 117 -7.77 -8.46 5.04
C ILE A 117 -7.40 -8.32 3.56
N CYS A 118 -6.76 -9.34 2.98
CA CYS A 118 -6.36 -9.27 1.58
C CYS A 118 -7.56 -9.17 0.62
N LYS A 119 -8.69 -9.81 0.93
CA LYS A 119 -9.93 -9.66 0.15
C LYS A 119 -10.44 -8.21 0.18
N GLN A 120 -10.48 -7.61 1.37
CA GLN A 120 -10.89 -6.22 1.53
C GLN A 120 -9.95 -5.26 0.80
N ALA A 121 -8.64 -5.48 0.92
CA ALA A 121 -7.63 -4.67 0.24
C ALA A 121 -7.74 -4.78 -1.29
N ALA A 122 -7.93 -6.00 -1.82
CA ALA A 122 -8.13 -6.22 -3.25
C ALA A 122 -9.41 -5.54 -3.79
N GLY A 123 -10.50 -5.56 -3.02
CA GLY A 123 -11.71 -4.79 -3.33
C GLY A 123 -11.43 -3.28 -3.40
N SER A 124 -10.75 -2.75 -2.38
CA SER A 124 -10.38 -1.32 -2.31
C SER A 124 -9.51 -0.88 -3.50
N VAL A 125 -8.56 -1.72 -3.95
CA VAL A 125 -7.78 -1.44 -5.17
C VAL A 125 -8.69 -1.30 -6.39
N GLY A 126 -9.68 -2.17 -6.55
CA GLY A 126 -10.67 -2.08 -7.63
C GLY A 126 -11.45 -0.77 -7.60
N ASP A 127 -11.96 -0.40 -6.42
CA ASP A 127 -12.75 0.81 -6.22
C ASP A 127 -11.93 2.09 -6.47
N LEU A 128 -10.70 2.16 -5.96
CA LEU A 128 -9.79 3.28 -6.16
C LEU A 128 -9.43 3.50 -7.64
N ILE A 129 -9.16 2.42 -8.37
CA ILE A 129 -8.83 2.50 -9.79
C ILE A 129 -10.05 2.90 -10.63
N GLN A 130 -11.24 2.38 -10.28
CA GLN A 130 -12.48 2.80 -10.91
C GLN A 130 -12.77 4.28 -10.65
N HIS A 131 -12.55 4.73 -9.42
CA HIS A 131 -12.71 6.13 -9.04
C HIS A 131 -11.75 7.05 -9.80
N HIS A 132 -10.47 6.66 -9.93
CA HIS A 132 -9.49 7.38 -10.75
C HIS A 132 -9.94 7.48 -12.22
N SER A 133 -10.36 6.38 -12.86
CA SER A 133 -10.80 6.40 -14.27
C SER A 133 -12.00 7.33 -14.48
N ARG A 134 -12.95 7.38 -13.54
CA ARG A 134 -14.10 8.30 -13.57
C ARG A 134 -13.69 9.76 -13.44
N LEU A 135 -12.76 10.09 -12.54
CA LEU A 135 -12.32 11.47 -12.30
C LEU A 135 -11.50 12.05 -13.46
N TYR A 136 -10.74 11.21 -14.16
CA TYR A 136 -9.81 11.65 -15.21
C TYR A 136 -10.22 11.21 -16.63
N ASN A 137 -11.53 10.96 -16.86
CA ASN A 137 -12.16 10.70 -18.18
C ASN A 137 -11.53 9.57 -19.01
N ASP A 138 -11.30 8.39 -18.43
CA ASP A 138 -10.56 7.30 -19.09
C ASP A 138 -9.20 7.72 -19.68
N GLY A 139 -8.70 8.89 -19.26
CA GLY A 139 -7.36 9.35 -19.52
C GLY A 139 -6.37 8.33 -18.97
N GLN A 140 -5.21 8.28 -19.63
CA GLN A 140 -4.12 7.36 -19.34
C GLN A 140 -3.96 7.22 -17.82
N LEU A 141 -4.39 6.06 -17.27
CA LEU A 141 -4.05 5.67 -15.92
C LEU A 141 -2.55 5.90 -15.76
N LEU A 142 -2.09 6.29 -14.58
CA LEU A 142 -0.65 6.19 -14.32
C LEU A 142 -0.23 4.76 -14.70
N ASP A 143 0.77 4.62 -15.57
CA ASP A 143 1.00 3.40 -16.39
C ASP A 143 1.06 2.09 -15.55
N PHE A 144 1.30 2.20 -14.24
CA PHE A 144 1.38 1.10 -13.29
C PHE A 144 0.03 0.65 -12.65
N MET A 145 -1.02 1.48 -12.61
CA MET A 145 -2.29 1.14 -11.96
C MET A 145 -2.99 -0.10 -12.55
N PRO A 146 -2.95 -0.36 -13.88
CA PRO A 146 -3.48 -1.60 -14.44
C PRO A 146 -2.87 -2.88 -13.84
N PHE A 147 -1.59 -2.85 -13.44
CA PHE A 147 -0.95 -4.01 -12.82
C PHE A 147 -1.50 -4.28 -11.42
N PHE A 148 -1.74 -3.24 -10.62
CA PHE A 148 -2.39 -3.39 -9.31
C PHE A 148 -3.79 -3.98 -9.46
N LYS A 149 -4.59 -3.49 -10.42
CA LYS A 149 -5.92 -4.05 -10.72
C LYS A 149 -5.83 -5.52 -11.08
N THR A 150 -4.91 -5.87 -11.99
CA THR A 150 -4.77 -7.24 -12.47
C THR A 150 -4.38 -8.19 -11.35
N ALA A 151 -3.43 -7.80 -10.50
CA ALA A 151 -3.02 -8.60 -9.35
C ALA A 151 -4.14 -8.73 -8.29
N ALA A 152 -4.90 -7.66 -8.04
CA ALA A 152 -6.07 -7.68 -7.16
C ALA A 152 -7.14 -8.66 -7.63
N LEU A 153 -7.48 -8.62 -8.92
CA LEU A 153 -8.45 -9.53 -9.53
C LEU A 153 -7.97 -10.99 -9.47
N ALA A 154 -6.71 -11.24 -9.82
CA ALA A 154 -6.12 -12.58 -9.76
C ALA A 154 -6.16 -13.15 -8.33
N PHE A 155 -5.84 -12.32 -7.32
CA PHE A 155 -5.93 -12.72 -5.92
C PHE A 155 -7.38 -13.10 -5.51
N LEU A 156 -8.36 -12.28 -5.87
CA LEU A 156 -9.78 -12.55 -5.54
C LEU A 156 -10.26 -13.85 -6.19
N GLN A 157 -9.83 -14.15 -7.42
CA GLN A 157 -10.13 -15.41 -8.10
C GLN A 157 -9.58 -16.61 -7.33
N VAL A 158 -8.33 -16.55 -6.86
CA VAL A 158 -7.71 -17.60 -6.04
C VAL A 158 -8.49 -17.81 -4.74
N CYS A 159 -8.86 -16.74 -4.04
CA CYS A 159 -9.62 -16.87 -2.81
C CYS A 159 -11.03 -17.44 -3.01
N ASN A 160 -11.70 -17.10 -4.12
CA ASN A 160 -13.03 -17.64 -4.42
C ASN A 160 -12.97 -19.13 -4.77
N ALA A 161 -11.92 -19.58 -5.47
CA ALA A 161 -11.70 -20.99 -5.74
C ALA A 161 -11.45 -21.80 -4.46
N LYS A 162 -10.69 -21.26 -3.50
CA LYS A 162 -10.44 -21.91 -2.19
C LYS A 162 -11.70 -22.09 -1.33
N ILE A 163 -12.72 -21.25 -1.49
CA ILE A 163 -13.98 -21.35 -0.72
C ILE A 163 -14.94 -22.39 -1.32
N ALA A 164 -14.79 -22.69 -2.61
CA ALA A 164 -15.64 -23.64 -3.33
C ALA A 164 -15.18 -25.11 -3.19
N MET A 165 -14.02 -25.35 -2.57
CA MET A 165 -13.48 -26.67 -2.23
C MET A 165 -13.76 -27.02 -0.78
#